data_AF-A0A936FWV0-F1
#
_entry.id   AF-A0A936FWV0-F1
#
_cell.length_a   1.000
_cell.length_b   1.000
_cell.length_c   1.000
_cell.angle_alpha   90.00
_cell.angle_beta   90.00
_cell.angle_gamma   90.00
#
_symmetry.space_group_name_H-M   'P 1'
#
loop_
_entity.id
_entity.type
_entity.pdbx_description
1 polymer ?
#
loop_
_entity_poly.entity_id
_entity_poly.type
_entity_poly.pdbx_seq_one_letter_code
_entity_poly.pdbx_strand_id
1 'polypeptide(L)'
;MDINQKLWLNDQDKNDIVDLIKNIINNHQLKNKNIYFGGFSSGGNVALLLSNYIVFTNSKIDLKGVFVVDAPIDLEKLYENAQKEIVKKSNEDALNEANFLNELFTSELGNPKEKLSPYKKYSPFLLSKNEFQNLSYLQKIKVRFYSEPAIDWQKTFRKRSYEDTNSFKHIHIFIFKILITNNYSPNYLIII
;
A
#
# COMPACT_ATOMS: atom_id res chain seq x y z
N MET A 1 2.10 19.09 -9.89
CA MET A 1 1.47 17.94 -9.21
C MET A 1 2.23 17.71 -7.92
N ASP A 2 1.56 17.75 -6.77
CA ASP A 2 2.17 17.35 -5.51
C ASP A 2 1.72 15.92 -5.17
N ILE A 3 2.65 14.98 -5.29
CA ILE A 3 2.45 13.57 -4.91
C ILE A 3 2.86 13.28 -3.48
N ASN A 4 3.47 14.27 -2.81
CA ASN A 4 3.93 14.09 -1.46
C ASN A 4 2.72 13.91 -0.54
N GLN A 5 2.88 13.07 0.49
CA GLN A 5 1.89 12.82 1.53
C GLN A 5 0.60 12.07 1.07
N LYS A 6 0.54 11.57 -0.17
CA LYS A 6 -0.58 10.74 -0.60
C LYS A 6 -0.52 9.33 -0.02
N LEU A 7 -1.63 8.87 0.55
CA LEU A 7 -1.84 7.48 0.99
C LEU A 7 -2.28 6.55 -0.16
N TRP A 8 -2.89 7.10 -1.22
CA TRP A 8 -3.36 6.39 -2.40
C TRP A 8 -3.31 7.30 -3.64
N LEU A 9 -3.49 6.69 -4.82
CA LEU A 9 -3.54 7.41 -6.10
C LEU A 9 -4.93 7.32 -6.73
N ASN A 10 -5.47 8.46 -7.17
CA ASN A 10 -6.60 8.48 -8.09
C ASN A 10 -6.11 8.25 -9.54
N ASP A 11 -7.04 8.24 -10.51
CA ASP A 11 -6.70 7.89 -11.89
C ASP A 11 -5.90 9.00 -12.60
N GLN A 12 -6.16 10.26 -12.27
CA GLN A 12 -5.34 11.38 -12.75
C GLN A 12 -3.92 11.30 -12.18
N ASP A 13 -3.79 10.97 -10.90
CA ASP A 13 -2.48 10.86 -10.26
C ASP A 13 -1.61 9.80 -10.93
N LYS A 14 -2.21 8.65 -11.26
CA LYS A 14 -1.49 7.57 -11.94
C LYS A 14 -1.02 8.01 -13.33
N ASN A 15 -1.87 8.70 -14.08
CA ASN A 15 -1.52 9.24 -15.41
C ASN A 15 -0.37 10.22 -15.33
N ASP A 16 -0.49 11.23 -14.47
CA ASP A 16 0.52 12.28 -14.34
C ASP A 16 1.87 11.72 -13.92
N ILE A 17 1.90 10.75 -12.99
CA ILE A 17 3.15 10.08 -12.57
C ILE A 17 3.75 9.27 -13.71
N VAL A 18 2.93 8.50 -14.45
CA VAL A 18 3.41 7.71 -15.59
C VAL A 18 4.03 8.62 -16.66
N ASP A 19 3.38 9.72 -16.98
CA ASP A 19 3.86 10.66 -17.99
C ASP A 19 5.12 11.38 -17.52
N LEU A 20 5.19 11.76 -16.24
CA LEU A 20 6.41 12.29 -15.63
C LEU A 20 7.57 11.29 -15.75
N ILE A 21 7.36 10.02 -15.42
CA ILE A 21 8.40 8.98 -15.53
C ILE A 21 8.86 8.81 -16.99
N LYS A 22 7.93 8.74 -17.94
CA LYS A 22 8.27 8.64 -19.37
C LYS A 22 9.08 9.85 -19.82
N ASN A 23 8.68 11.05 -19.42
CA ASN A 23 9.39 12.28 -19.75
C ASN A 23 10.81 12.28 -19.17
N ILE A 24 10.98 11.85 -17.91
CA ILE A 24 12.31 11.71 -17.29
C ILE A 24 13.17 10.71 -18.08
N ILE A 25 12.63 9.54 -18.41
CA ILE A 25 13.35 8.51 -19.17
C ILE A 25 13.79 9.06 -20.53
N ASN A 26 12.89 9.73 -21.26
CA ASN A 26 13.16 10.23 -22.60
C ASN A 26 14.12 11.42 -22.60
N ASN A 27 13.85 12.43 -21.76
CA ASN A 27 14.61 13.68 -21.73
C ASN A 27 16.04 13.48 -21.24
N HIS A 28 16.26 12.50 -20.37
CA HIS A 28 17.60 12.15 -19.86
C HIS A 28 18.19 10.91 -20.54
N GLN A 29 17.55 10.37 -21.58
CA GLN A 29 18.00 9.19 -22.32
C GLN A 29 18.34 7.99 -21.40
N LEU A 30 17.56 7.81 -20.33
CA LEU A 30 17.76 6.73 -19.38
C LEU A 30 17.41 5.39 -20.03
N LYS A 31 18.13 4.34 -19.61
CA LYS A 31 17.79 2.98 -20.04
C LYS A 31 16.46 2.57 -19.42
N ASN A 32 15.46 2.39 -20.27
CA ASN A 32 14.17 1.84 -19.89
C ASN A 32 14.25 0.31 -19.74
N LYS A 33 15.01 -0.15 -18.76
CA LYS A 33 15.24 -1.57 -18.50
C LYS A 33 15.40 -1.81 -17.01
N ASN A 34 14.82 -2.89 -16.50
CA ASN A 34 14.96 -3.29 -15.10
C ASN A 34 14.54 -2.18 -14.11
N ILE A 35 13.38 -1.57 -14.34
CA ILE A 35 12.85 -0.53 -13.45
C ILE A 35 12.17 -1.19 -12.26
N TYR A 36 12.38 -0.61 -11.08
CA TYR A 36 11.76 -1.04 -9.82
C TYR A 36 11.11 0.16 -9.14
N PHE A 37 9.90 -0.02 -8.63
CA PHE A 37 9.24 0.95 -7.76
C PHE A 37 9.20 0.43 -6.33
N GLY A 38 9.18 1.34 -5.37
CA GLY A 38 8.94 0.94 -4.01
C GLY A 38 8.92 2.13 -3.07
N GLY A 39 8.51 1.86 -1.84
CA GLY A 39 8.39 2.90 -0.84
C GLY A 39 8.10 2.37 0.54
N PHE A 40 8.38 3.24 1.50
CA PHE A 40 8.04 3.06 2.91
C PHE A 40 6.67 3.66 3.22
N SER A 41 5.94 3.01 4.13
CA SER A 41 4.63 3.49 4.61
C SER A 41 3.69 3.77 3.41
N SER A 42 3.12 4.97 3.32
CA SER A 42 2.26 5.42 2.21
C SER A 42 2.90 5.24 0.84
N GLY A 43 4.22 5.42 0.72
CA GLY A 43 4.95 5.21 -0.52
C GLY A 43 4.87 3.78 -1.05
N GLY A 44 4.74 2.79 -0.16
CA GLY A 44 4.53 1.40 -0.55
C GLY A 44 3.15 1.16 -1.16
N ASN A 45 2.10 1.82 -0.64
CA ASN A 45 0.76 1.78 -1.23
C ASN A 45 0.76 2.39 -2.62
N VAL A 46 1.31 3.60 -2.74
CA VAL A 46 1.43 4.34 -4.00
C VAL A 46 2.23 3.52 -5.03
N ALA A 47 3.36 2.92 -4.62
CA ALA A 47 4.18 2.08 -5.50
C ALA A 47 3.41 0.86 -6.04
N LEU A 48 2.62 0.19 -5.20
CA LEU A 48 1.78 -0.94 -5.63
C LEU A 48 0.71 -0.50 -6.65
N LEU A 49 -0.04 0.56 -6.35
CA LEU A 49 -1.10 1.07 -7.23
C LEU A 49 -0.56 1.53 -8.57
N LEU A 50 0.54 2.30 -8.56
CA LEU A 50 1.21 2.78 -9.76
C LEU A 50 1.74 1.63 -10.61
N SER A 51 2.38 0.65 -9.97
CA SER A 51 2.93 -0.52 -10.66
C SER A 51 1.84 -1.34 -11.36
N ASN A 52 0.72 -1.57 -10.67
CA ASN A 52 -0.42 -2.25 -11.28
C ASN A 52 -0.95 -1.46 -12.48
N TYR A 53 -1.01 -0.14 -12.37
CA TYR A 53 -1.45 0.74 -13.45
C TYR A 53 -0.50 0.74 -14.66
N ILE A 54 0.82 0.78 -14.44
CA ILE A 54 1.84 0.71 -15.49
C ILE A 54 1.69 -0.56 -16.32
N VAL A 55 1.47 -1.70 -15.66
CA VAL A 55 1.28 -2.99 -16.35
C VAL A 55 -0.06 -3.03 -17.07
N PHE A 56 -1.15 -2.61 -16.40
CA PHE A 56 -2.49 -2.57 -16.98
C PHE A 56 -2.55 -1.76 -18.27
N THR A 57 -1.94 -0.56 -18.27
CA THR A 57 -1.95 0.37 -19.41
C THR A 57 -0.92 0.04 -20.48
N ASN A 58 -0.06 -0.96 -20.26
CA ASN A 58 1.12 -1.23 -21.10
C ASN A 58 1.91 0.05 -21.38
N SER A 59 2.26 0.79 -20.33
CA SER A 59 2.90 2.11 -20.41
C SER A 59 4.30 2.13 -21.03
N LYS A 60 4.77 0.99 -21.58
CA LYS A 60 6.11 0.77 -22.14
C LYS A 60 7.25 0.98 -21.15
N ILE A 61 6.98 1.24 -19.87
CA ILE A 61 7.99 1.26 -18.79
C ILE A 61 8.34 -0.20 -18.46
N ASP A 62 9.63 -0.57 -18.54
CA ASP A 62 10.11 -1.94 -18.31
C ASP A 62 10.20 -2.27 -16.80
N LEU A 63 9.02 -2.32 -16.16
CA LEU A 63 8.88 -2.66 -14.74
C LEU A 63 9.22 -4.13 -14.49
N LYS A 64 10.14 -4.40 -13.57
CA LYS A 64 10.53 -5.76 -13.16
C LYS A 64 10.16 -6.12 -11.74
N GLY A 65 9.99 -5.14 -10.85
CA GLY A 65 9.60 -5.43 -9.50
C GLY A 65 9.09 -4.25 -8.70
N VAL A 66 8.45 -4.58 -7.59
CA VAL A 66 7.94 -3.65 -6.60
C VAL A 66 8.41 -4.10 -5.23
N PHE A 67 8.86 -3.15 -4.40
CA PHE A 67 9.12 -3.42 -2.99
C PHE A 67 8.30 -2.52 -2.08
N VAL A 68 7.85 -3.08 -0.97
CA VAL A 68 6.92 -2.45 -0.04
C VAL A 68 7.52 -2.55 1.34
N VAL A 69 7.72 -1.41 2.01
CA VAL A 69 8.32 -1.39 3.36
C VAL A 69 7.28 -0.85 4.34
N ASP A 70 6.82 -1.72 5.24
CA ASP A 70 5.88 -1.41 6.32
C ASP A 70 4.65 -0.55 5.91
N ALA A 71 4.09 -0.82 4.73
CA ALA A 71 3.02 -0.03 4.15
C ALA A 71 1.62 -0.43 4.66
N PRO A 72 0.70 0.52 4.89
CA PRO A 72 -0.68 0.23 5.26
C PRO A 72 -1.53 -0.12 4.04
N ILE A 73 -1.29 -1.30 3.45
CA ILE A 73 -1.88 -1.76 2.18
C ILE A 73 -3.40 -1.96 2.21
N ASP A 74 -4.01 -1.89 3.39
CA ASP A 74 -5.44 -1.96 3.63
C ASP A 74 -5.89 -0.66 4.31
N LEU A 75 -6.51 0.23 3.53
CA LEU A 75 -6.93 1.54 4.02
C LEU A 75 -8.13 1.45 4.96
N GLU A 76 -8.97 0.41 4.83
CA GLU A 76 -10.09 0.16 5.75
C GLU A 76 -9.52 -0.17 7.13
N LYS A 77 -8.52 -1.05 7.21
CA LYS A 77 -7.84 -1.34 8.48
C LYS A 77 -7.02 -0.17 9.00
N LEU A 78 -6.44 0.66 8.13
CA LEU A 78 -5.78 1.89 8.59
C LEU A 78 -6.77 2.84 9.27
N TYR A 79 -7.95 3.04 8.68
CA TYR A 79 -9.02 3.85 9.27
C TYR A 79 -9.50 3.27 10.62
N GLU A 80 -9.82 1.97 10.67
CA GLU A 80 -10.25 1.31 11.91
C GLU A 80 -9.19 1.41 13.01
N ASN A 81 -7.92 1.26 12.66
CA ASN A 81 -6.82 1.39 13.62
C ASN A 81 -6.70 2.81 14.15
N ALA A 82 -6.84 3.82 13.30
CA ALA A 82 -6.88 5.22 13.75
C ALA A 82 -8.02 5.46 14.75
N GLN A 83 -9.23 4.93 14.48
CA GLN A 83 -10.36 5.01 15.43
C GLN A 83 -10.02 4.38 16.80
N LYS A 84 -9.41 3.18 16.80
CA LYS A 84 -8.99 2.52 18.05
C LYS A 84 -7.97 3.36 18.82
N GLU A 85 -6.99 3.95 18.14
CA GLU A 85 -5.95 4.77 18.77
C GLU A 85 -6.52 6.04 19.41
N ILE A 86 -7.49 6.70 18.77
CA ILE A 86 -8.20 7.87 19.32
C ILE A 86 -8.92 7.53 20.62
N VAL A 87 -9.52 6.33 20.72
CA VAL A 87 -10.19 5.88 21.95
C VAL A 87 -9.17 5.54 23.04
N LYS A 88 -8.06 4.88 22.69
CA LYS A 88 -7.02 4.46 23.65
C LYS A 88 -6.29 5.65 24.29
N LYS A 89 -6.01 6.72 23.53
CA LYS A 89 -5.26 7.93 23.96
C LYS A 89 -3.96 7.62 24.71
N SER A 90 -3.26 6.56 24.29
CA SER A 90 -2.14 6.00 25.06
C SER A 90 -0.79 6.70 24.83
N ASN A 91 -0.66 7.41 23.71
CA ASN A 91 0.55 8.12 23.31
C ASN A 91 0.16 9.33 22.43
N GLU A 92 0.80 10.47 22.64
CA GLU A 92 0.46 11.73 21.98
C GLU A 92 0.74 11.70 20.46
N ASP A 93 1.91 11.20 20.04
CA ASP A 93 2.25 11.10 18.62
C ASP A 93 1.28 10.19 17.86
N ALA A 94 0.92 9.04 18.45
CA ALA A 94 -0.08 8.14 17.85
C ALA A 94 -1.46 8.78 17.80
N LEU A 95 -1.82 9.57 18.81
CA LEU A 95 -3.10 10.27 18.84
C LEU A 95 -3.17 11.33 17.74
N ASN A 96 -2.10 12.09 17.54
CA ASN A 96 -2.02 13.11 16.50
C ASN A 96 -2.10 12.48 15.10
N GLU A 97 -1.33 11.42 14.84
CA GLU A 97 -1.41 10.66 13.58
C GLU A 97 -2.81 10.09 13.37
N ALA A 98 -3.42 9.50 14.41
CA ALA A 98 -4.74 8.91 14.32
C ALA A 98 -5.84 9.95 14.04
N ASN A 99 -5.77 11.12 14.66
CA ASN A 99 -6.68 12.22 14.37
C ASN A 99 -6.56 12.71 12.91
N PHE A 100 -5.32 12.91 12.44
CA PHE A 100 -5.06 13.27 11.04
C PHE A 100 -5.62 12.23 10.07
N LEU A 101 -5.32 10.95 10.29
CA LEU A 101 -5.83 9.85 9.46
C LEU A 101 -7.35 9.80 9.48
N ASN A 102 -7.97 9.92 10.66
CA ASN A 102 -9.42 9.90 10.78
C ASN A 102 -10.07 11.05 9.98
N GLU A 103 -9.53 12.26 10.11
CA GLU A 103 -10.03 13.43 9.37
C GLU A 103 -9.89 13.21 7.86
N LEU A 104 -8.69 12.84 7.40
CA LEU A 104 -8.40 12.56 5.99
C LEU A 104 -9.34 11.50 5.40
N PHE A 105 -9.55 10.38 6.10
CA PHE A 105 -10.44 9.34 5.63
C PHE A 105 -11.89 9.77 5.64
N THR A 106 -12.33 10.48 6.68
CA THR A 106 -13.71 10.93 6.79
C THR A 106 -14.04 11.96 5.70
N SER A 107 -13.11 12.86 5.36
CA SER A 107 -13.29 13.85 4.31
C SER A 107 -13.23 13.25 2.90
N GLU A 108 -12.27 12.35 2.64
CA GLU A 108 -12.01 11.86 1.28
C GLU A 108 -12.77 10.59 0.92
N LEU A 109 -12.88 9.63 1.86
CA LEU A 109 -13.40 8.28 1.61
C LEU A 109 -14.71 7.99 2.36
N GLY A 110 -15.01 8.74 3.43
CA GLY A 110 -16.12 8.48 4.34
C GLY A 110 -15.91 7.25 5.23
N ASN A 111 -16.95 6.87 5.98
CA ASN A 111 -16.90 5.71 6.87
C ASN A 111 -17.02 4.39 6.08
N PRO A 112 -16.06 3.44 6.20
CA PRO A 112 -16.09 2.18 5.46
C PRO A 112 -17.28 1.29 5.83
N LYS A 113 -17.87 1.46 7.02
CA LYS A 113 -19.08 0.74 7.43
C LYS A 113 -20.33 1.18 6.66
N GLU A 114 -20.34 2.43 6.20
CA GLU A 114 -21.45 2.99 5.42
C GLU A 114 -21.21 2.81 3.93
N LYS A 115 -19.97 3.05 3.47
CA LYS A 115 -19.61 2.98 2.05
C LYS A 115 -18.20 2.43 1.85
N LEU A 116 -18.12 1.14 1.54
CA LEU A 116 -16.84 0.46 1.29
C LEU A 116 -16.24 0.73 -0.11
N SER A 117 -17.01 1.29 -1.05
CA SER A 117 -16.58 1.43 -2.45
C SER A 117 -15.28 2.24 -2.65
N PRO A 118 -15.01 3.35 -1.93
CA PRO A 118 -13.76 4.09 -2.08
C PRO A 118 -12.56 3.29 -1.57
N TYR A 119 -12.72 2.57 -0.46
CA TYR A 119 -11.71 1.67 0.08
C TYR A 119 -11.36 0.55 -0.90
N LYS A 120 -12.36 -0.05 -1.56
CA LYS A 120 -12.16 -1.00 -2.67
C LYS A 120 -11.43 -0.40 -3.87
N LYS A 121 -11.67 0.87 -4.18
CA LYS A 121 -11.04 1.56 -5.30
C LYS A 121 -9.56 1.88 -5.02
N TYR A 122 -9.24 2.27 -3.79
CA TYR A 122 -7.94 2.88 -3.48
C TYR A 122 -6.99 2.01 -2.66
N SER A 123 -7.47 0.97 -1.96
CA SER A 123 -6.59 0.09 -1.20
C SER A 123 -5.92 -0.94 -2.12
N PRO A 124 -4.60 -1.17 -2.01
CA PRO A 124 -3.96 -2.32 -2.64
C PRO A 124 -4.62 -3.66 -2.29
N PHE A 125 -5.06 -3.82 -1.03
CA PHE A 125 -5.68 -5.02 -0.50
C PHE A 125 -6.82 -4.68 0.46
N LEU A 126 -7.88 -5.48 0.47
CA LEU A 126 -8.90 -5.46 1.53
C LEU A 126 -8.97 -6.83 2.17
N LEU A 127 -8.53 -6.91 3.42
CA LEU A 127 -8.60 -8.11 4.22
C LEU A 127 -10.05 -8.52 4.50
N SER A 128 -10.94 -7.56 4.76
CA SER A 128 -12.35 -7.83 5.09
C SER A 128 -13.12 -8.56 4.00
N LYS A 129 -12.66 -8.48 2.74
CA LYS A 129 -13.26 -9.12 1.57
C LYS A 129 -12.33 -10.13 0.89
N ASN A 130 -11.10 -10.25 1.37
CA ASN A 130 -10.03 -10.98 0.67
C ASN A 130 -9.89 -10.51 -0.79
N GLU A 131 -9.94 -9.20 -1.04
CA GLU A 131 -9.89 -8.61 -2.39
C GLU A 131 -8.53 -7.93 -2.64
N PHE A 132 -7.92 -8.18 -3.79
CA PHE A 132 -6.65 -7.59 -4.22
C PHE A 132 -6.71 -7.11 -5.69
N GLN A 133 -7.90 -6.74 -6.16
CA GLN A 133 -8.15 -6.34 -7.56
C GLN A 133 -7.17 -5.26 -8.05
N ASN A 134 -6.74 -4.36 -7.16
CA ASN A 134 -5.81 -3.28 -7.46
C ASN A 134 -4.36 -3.76 -7.64
N LEU A 135 -4.10 -5.07 -7.57
CA LEU A 135 -2.82 -5.75 -7.82
C LEU A 135 -2.94 -6.89 -8.85
N SER A 136 -4.10 -7.01 -9.50
CA SER A 136 -4.42 -8.11 -10.43
C SER A 136 -3.47 -8.23 -11.62
N TYR A 137 -2.81 -7.14 -12.03
CA TYR A 137 -1.86 -7.12 -13.13
C TYR A 137 -0.41 -7.41 -12.70
N LEU A 138 -0.13 -7.54 -11.39
CA LEU A 138 1.21 -7.78 -10.86
C LEU A 138 1.63 -9.26 -10.83
N GLN A 139 0.94 -10.13 -11.55
CA GLN A 139 1.20 -11.58 -11.57
C GLN A 139 2.61 -11.93 -12.06
N LYS A 140 3.09 -11.19 -13.08
CA LYS A 140 4.43 -11.38 -13.67
C LYS A 140 5.49 -10.43 -13.11
N ILE A 141 5.13 -9.58 -12.15
CA ILE A 141 6.02 -8.61 -11.51
C ILE A 141 6.50 -9.19 -10.18
N LYS A 142 7.80 -9.09 -9.91
CA LYS A 142 8.36 -9.52 -8.62
C LYS A 142 7.89 -8.55 -7.53
N VAL A 143 7.16 -9.03 -6.52
CA VAL A 143 6.73 -8.20 -5.39
C VAL A 143 7.42 -8.68 -4.13
N ARG A 144 8.04 -7.75 -3.39
CA ARG A 144 8.67 -8.05 -2.11
C ARG A 144 8.10 -7.14 -1.02
N PHE A 145 7.71 -7.76 0.08
CA PHE A 145 7.26 -7.05 1.27
C PHE A 145 8.36 -7.12 2.33
N TYR A 146 8.60 -6.01 3.01
CA TYR A 146 9.50 -5.87 4.14
C TYR A 146 8.69 -5.31 5.31
N SER A 147 8.71 -5.99 6.45
CA SER A 147 8.04 -5.50 7.64
C SER A 147 8.67 -6.12 8.89
N GLU A 148 8.75 -5.34 9.96
CA GLU A 148 9.25 -5.75 11.27
C GLU A 148 8.14 -5.35 12.26
N PRO A 149 7.34 -6.31 12.77
CA PRO A 149 6.19 -5.99 13.57
C PRO A 149 6.54 -5.46 14.96
N ALA A 150 7.75 -5.73 15.47
CA ALA A 150 8.19 -5.35 16.82
C ALA A 150 7.09 -5.59 17.89
N ILE A 151 6.52 -6.80 17.91
CA ILE A 151 5.27 -7.13 18.63
C ILE A 151 5.34 -6.74 20.11
N ASP A 152 6.47 -7.03 20.77
CA ASP A 152 6.64 -6.71 22.20
C ASP A 152 6.67 -5.21 22.47
N TRP A 153 7.28 -4.42 21.58
CA TRP A 153 7.28 -2.97 21.66
C TRP A 153 5.89 -2.40 21.38
N GLN A 154 5.19 -2.89 20.35
CA GLN A 154 3.83 -2.49 20.01
C GLN A 154 2.86 -2.76 21.18
N LYS A 155 2.99 -3.92 21.83
CA LYS A 155 2.18 -4.29 22.98
C LYS A 155 2.46 -3.40 24.19
N THR A 156 3.74 -3.21 24.51
CA THR A 156 4.18 -2.47 25.71
C THR A 156 3.90 -0.97 25.61
N PHE A 157 4.24 -0.34 24.47
CA PHE A 157 4.23 1.12 24.33
C PHE A 157 3.03 1.66 23.55
N ARG A 158 2.41 0.85 22.68
CA ARG A 158 1.27 1.27 21.85
C ARG A 158 -0.03 0.55 22.21
N LYS A 159 0.00 -0.45 23.10
CA LYS A 159 -1.16 -1.31 23.42
C LYS A 159 -1.84 -1.86 22.15
N ARG A 160 -1.03 -2.20 21.15
CA ARG A 160 -1.47 -2.77 19.86
C ARG A 160 -1.26 -4.27 19.85
N SER A 161 -2.16 -4.99 19.21
CA SER A 161 -1.97 -6.41 18.92
C SER A 161 -1.27 -6.59 17.57
N TYR A 162 -0.89 -7.82 17.24
CA TYR A 162 -0.25 -8.12 15.96
C TYR A 162 -1.15 -7.77 14.76
N GLU A 163 -2.46 -8.00 14.88
CA GLU A 163 -3.50 -7.70 13.89
C GLU A 163 -3.57 -6.20 13.54
N ASP A 164 -3.22 -5.34 14.49
CA ASP A 164 -3.18 -3.89 14.28
C ASP A 164 -1.97 -3.49 13.38
N THR A 165 -0.93 -4.32 13.25
CA THR A 165 0.30 -4.01 12.48
C THR A 165 0.15 -4.16 10.96
N ASN A 166 0.96 -3.44 10.18
CA ASN A 166 1.01 -3.61 8.73
C ASN A 166 1.55 -5.00 8.34
N SER A 167 2.47 -5.55 9.13
CA SER A 167 3.05 -6.89 8.94
C SER A 167 1.99 -7.98 8.85
N PHE A 168 0.96 -7.91 9.70
CA PHE A 168 -0.17 -8.86 9.65
C PHE A 168 -0.84 -8.84 8.28
N LYS A 169 -1.12 -7.65 7.74
CA LYS A 169 -1.75 -7.49 6.41
C LYS A 169 -0.81 -7.96 5.29
N HIS A 170 0.50 -7.72 5.41
CA HIS A 170 1.50 -8.19 4.45
C HIS A 170 1.58 -9.73 4.38
N ILE A 171 1.50 -10.43 5.52
CA ILE A 171 1.41 -11.90 5.55
C ILE A 171 0.13 -12.37 4.83
N HIS A 172 -1.01 -11.75 5.13
CA HIS A 172 -2.29 -12.21 4.58
C HIS A 172 -2.33 -12.07 3.05
N ILE A 173 -1.90 -10.93 2.51
CA ILE A 173 -1.84 -10.76 1.06
C ILE A 173 -0.82 -11.72 0.42
N PHE A 174 0.29 -11.99 1.10
CA PHE A 174 1.31 -12.93 0.62
C PHE A 174 0.74 -14.34 0.48
N ILE A 175 0.08 -14.84 1.53
CA ILE A 175 -0.60 -16.15 1.52
C ILE A 175 -1.66 -16.18 0.42
N PHE A 176 -2.50 -15.15 0.33
CA PHE A 176 -3.58 -15.11 -0.66
C PHE A 176 -3.04 -15.11 -2.10
N LYS A 177 -1.94 -14.39 -2.35
CA LYS A 177 -1.27 -14.38 -3.65
C LYS A 177 -0.68 -15.76 -4.00
N ILE A 178 -0.09 -16.48 -3.04
CA ILE A 178 0.39 -17.86 -3.27
C ILE A 178 -0.77 -18.78 -3.65
N LEU A 179 -1.86 -18.74 -2.88
CA LEU A 179 -3.00 -19.65 -3.06
C LEU A 179 -3.70 -19.46 -4.42
N ILE A 180 -3.69 -18.26 -4.98
CA ILE A 180 -4.44 -17.95 -6.21
C ILE A 180 -3.57 -18.01 -7.47
N THR A 181 -2.29 -17.63 -7.37
CA THR A 181 -1.49 -17.47 -8.60
C THR A 181 -0.94 -18.77 -9.17
N ASN A 182 -0.92 -19.89 -8.40
CA ASN A 182 -0.29 -21.17 -8.78
C ASN A 182 1.12 -21.03 -9.39
N ASN A 183 1.76 -19.87 -9.23
CA ASN A 183 2.99 -19.47 -9.90
C ASN A 183 3.99 -19.08 -8.84
N TYR A 184 4.93 -20.00 -8.61
CA TYR A 184 6.10 -19.88 -7.76
C TYR A 184 7.15 -18.90 -8.32
N SER A 185 6.73 -17.77 -8.90
CA SER A 185 7.66 -16.64 -9.00
C SER A 185 7.87 -16.15 -7.57
N PRO A 186 9.11 -16.13 -7.06
CA PRO A 186 9.33 -15.97 -5.64
C PRO A 186 9.05 -14.51 -5.26
N ASN A 187 7.79 -14.25 -4.94
CA ASN A 187 7.44 -13.16 -4.05
C ASN A 187 8.07 -13.56 -2.72
N TYR A 188 8.87 -12.68 -2.14
CA TYR A 188 9.41 -12.91 -0.81
C TYR A 188 8.69 -11.95 0.13
N LEU A 189 8.16 -12.48 1.20
CA LEU A 189 7.93 -11.69 2.39
C LEU A 189 9.18 -11.82 3.25
N ILE A 190 9.83 -10.70 3.53
CA ILE A 190 10.92 -10.64 4.49
C ILE A 190 10.36 -9.99 5.74
N ILE A 191 10.14 -10.82 6.75
CA ILE A 191 9.95 -10.36 8.11
C ILE A 191 11.36 -10.30 8.70
N ILE A 192 11.86 -9.07 8.89
CA ILE A 192 13.11 -8.84 9.63
C ILE A 192 12.75 -8.91 11.11
#